data_AF-A0A7Y8HBW0-F1
#
_entry.id   AF-A0A7Y8HBW0-F1
#
_cell.length_a   1.000
_cell.length_b   1.000
_cell.length_c   1.000
_cell.angle_alpha   90.00
_cell.angle_beta   90.00
_cell.angle_gamma   90.00
#
_symmetry.space_group_name_H-M   'P 1'
#
loop_
_entity.id
_entity.type
_entity.pdbx_description
1 polymer ?
#
loop_
_entity_poly.entity_id
_entity_poly.type
_entity_poly.pdbx_seq_one_letter_code
_entity_poly.pdbx_strand_id
1 'polypeptide(L)'
;KIELGGPGVLLVQAMGRIDLGNTEGVKSVGNFINQALDEKGSSVIVAAGITRVLAPEEVKSYFAHLGSVNLEAQTKKGNGDAAGGQQIIDQARTEIVIPFLKNANEGGNISMTSSQVSTTGGGDIFVLATGVLDVGKTALNSYVGKNTGIFTSTGGGVHIFTIGDINVNESRVMTFKGGNITIWADDGNINAGRGSKAVINMGTPSYSCDKETGVCSLKINIPTLGSGIRALTNDPNFPAGDVNIYTPKTLDAGEAGISGNKVILGASQVLNVANISFSSGSVGVPVQTQSVNLGALSGSSSLTPKTTVSEDVGSPVARGRSVA
;
A
#
# COMPACT_ATOMS: atom_id res chain seq x y z
N LYS A 1 -6.15 -23.49 -10.93
CA LYS A 1 -5.50 -22.27 -11.46
C LYS A 1 -6.49 -21.62 -12.42
N ILE A 2 -6.70 -20.31 -12.34
CA ILE A 2 -7.32 -19.52 -13.43
C ILE A 2 -6.20 -18.66 -14.00
N GLU A 3 -6.00 -18.71 -15.32
CA GLU A 3 -4.92 -17.97 -15.97
C GLU A 3 -5.41 -17.34 -17.28
N LEU A 4 -5.15 -16.04 -17.44
CA LEU A 4 -5.41 -15.30 -18.67
C LEU A 4 -4.08 -14.94 -19.34
N GLY A 5 -3.89 -15.43 -20.57
CA GLY A 5 -2.90 -14.92 -21.52
C GLY A 5 -3.57 -13.93 -22.49
N GLY A 6 -2.78 -13.05 -23.09
CA GLY A 6 -3.32 -11.99 -23.96
C GLY A 6 -3.64 -10.68 -23.24
N PRO A 7 -3.83 -9.58 -23.98
CA PRO A 7 -4.36 -8.34 -23.43
C PRO A 7 -5.86 -8.49 -23.12
N GLY A 8 -6.37 -7.73 -22.15
CA GLY A 8 -7.80 -7.73 -21.80
C GLY A 8 -8.05 -7.64 -20.30
N VAL A 9 -9.23 -8.09 -19.88
CA VAL A 9 -9.63 -8.12 -18.46
C VAL A 9 -10.19 -9.49 -18.10
N LEU A 10 -9.67 -10.09 -17.04
CA LEU A 10 -10.26 -11.27 -16.41
C LEU A 10 -11.14 -10.83 -15.24
N LEU A 11 -12.45 -11.07 -15.32
CA LEU A 11 -13.39 -10.87 -14.21
C LEU A 11 -13.75 -12.20 -13.56
N VAL A 12 -13.41 -12.36 -12.28
CA VAL A 12 -13.84 -13.47 -11.43
C VAL A 12 -14.80 -12.91 -10.39
N GLN A 13 -16.09 -13.22 -10.53
CA GLN A 13 -17.12 -12.66 -9.66
C GLN A 13 -17.97 -13.78 -9.03
N ALA A 14 -18.27 -13.62 -7.74
CA ALA A 14 -19.26 -14.42 -7.02
C ALA A 14 -20.24 -13.50 -6.29
N MET A 15 -21.53 -13.83 -6.34
CA MET A 15 -22.55 -13.10 -5.57
C MET A 15 -22.45 -13.35 -4.06
N GLY A 16 -21.64 -14.31 -3.63
CA GLY A 16 -21.38 -14.64 -2.23
C GLY A 16 -19.89 -14.55 -1.94
N ARG A 17 -19.30 -15.64 -1.48
CA ARG A 17 -17.90 -15.71 -1.06
C ARG A 17 -17.01 -16.31 -2.15
N ILE A 18 -15.76 -15.88 -2.19
CA ILE A 18 -14.70 -16.52 -2.98
C ILE A 18 -13.67 -17.09 -2.02
N ASP A 19 -13.48 -18.41 -2.07
CA ASP A 19 -12.40 -19.09 -1.34
C ASP A 19 -11.37 -19.60 -2.35
N LEU A 20 -10.19 -18.98 -2.34
CA LEU A 20 -9.05 -19.40 -3.15
C LEU A 20 -8.15 -20.40 -2.41
N GLY A 21 -8.38 -20.62 -1.11
CA GLY A 21 -7.75 -21.65 -0.30
C GLY A 21 -6.25 -21.79 -0.52
N ASN A 22 -5.82 -23.01 -0.88
CA ASN A 22 -4.43 -23.37 -1.20
C ASN A 22 -4.21 -23.55 -2.71
N THR A 23 -5.05 -22.93 -3.53
CA THR A 23 -4.95 -23.05 -5.00
C THR A 23 -3.83 -22.19 -5.54
N GLU A 24 -3.42 -22.44 -6.79
CA GLU A 24 -2.54 -21.53 -7.52
C GLU A 24 -3.14 -20.13 -7.79
N GLY A 25 -4.42 -19.93 -7.49
CA GLY A 25 -5.07 -18.64 -7.56
C GLY A 25 -5.41 -18.16 -8.97
N VAL A 26 -5.51 -16.85 -9.10
CA VAL A 26 -5.91 -16.12 -10.31
C VAL A 26 -4.69 -15.39 -10.86
N LYS A 27 -4.33 -15.66 -12.12
CA LYS A 27 -3.11 -15.14 -12.74
C LYS A 27 -3.42 -14.47 -14.08
N SER A 28 -2.82 -13.32 -14.31
CA SER A 28 -2.68 -12.70 -15.62
C SER A 28 -1.22 -12.79 -16.03
N VAL A 29 -0.96 -13.43 -17.17
CA VAL A 29 0.38 -13.50 -17.76
C VAL A 29 0.49 -12.56 -18.97
N GLY A 30 -0.61 -11.97 -19.42
CA GLY A 30 -0.62 -11.07 -20.57
C GLY A 30 0.07 -11.70 -21.79
N ASN A 31 0.88 -10.91 -22.47
CA ASN A 31 1.65 -11.35 -23.64
C ASN A 31 3.05 -11.89 -23.28
N PHE A 32 3.39 -12.02 -21.99
CA PHE A 32 4.71 -12.54 -21.59
C PHE A 32 4.98 -13.98 -22.04
N ILE A 33 3.94 -14.76 -22.35
CA ILE A 33 4.07 -16.10 -22.92
C ILE A 33 4.16 -16.06 -24.46
N ASN A 34 3.70 -15.00 -25.11
CA ASN A 34 3.69 -14.87 -26.56
C ASN A 34 4.37 -13.57 -27.01
N GLN A 35 5.66 -13.67 -27.34
CA GLN A 35 6.51 -12.56 -27.80
C GLN A 35 6.02 -11.89 -29.11
N ALA A 36 5.05 -12.48 -29.83
CA ALA A 36 4.50 -11.91 -31.05
C ALA A 36 3.41 -10.84 -30.81
N LEU A 37 3.03 -10.58 -29.56
CA LEU A 37 1.99 -9.61 -29.19
C LEU A 37 2.60 -8.46 -28.38
N ASP A 38 2.07 -7.23 -28.56
CA ASP A 38 2.53 -6.01 -27.86
C ASP A 38 2.61 -6.18 -26.32
N GLU A 39 3.42 -5.39 -25.61
CA GLU A 39 3.59 -5.46 -24.14
C GLU A 39 2.36 -5.01 -23.30
N LYS A 40 1.14 -5.20 -23.80
CA LYS A 40 -0.09 -4.92 -23.05
C LYS A 40 -0.47 -6.11 -22.18
N GLY A 41 -0.37 -5.93 -20.87
CA GLY A 41 -0.88 -6.88 -19.88
C GLY A 41 -2.40 -7.01 -19.89
N SER A 42 -2.89 -7.98 -19.13
CA SER A 42 -4.30 -8.07 -18.77
C SER A 42 -4.53 -7.69 -17.32
N SER A 43 -5.61 -6.94 -17.08
CA SER A 43 -6.08 -6.62 -15.73
C SER A 43 -6.88 -7.78 -15.15
N VAL A 44 -6.87 -7.91 -13.82
CA VAL A 44 -7.64 -8.90 -13.09
C VAL A 44 -8.61 -8.21 -12.16
N ILE A 45 -9.89 -8.60 -12.19
CA ILE A 45 -10.91 -8.14 -11.25
C ILE A 45 -11.43 -9.37 -10.49
N VAL A 46 -11.35 -9.33 -9.16
CA VAL A 46 -11.92 -10.35 -8.27
C VAL A 46 -12.98 -9.69 -7.40
N ALA A 47 -14.23 -10.13 -7.49
CA ALA A 47 -15.35 -9.48 -6.81
C ALA A 47 -16.25 -10.48 -6.07
N ALA A 48 -16.48 -10.23 -4.77
CA ALA A 48 -17.31 -11.06 -3.91
C ALA A 48 -18.47 -10.26 -3.28
N GLY A 49 -19.67 -10.82 -3.39
CA GLY A 49 -20.92 -10.26 -2.85
C GLY A 49 -21.57 -9.17 -3.70
N ILE A 50 -21.04 -8.87 -4.88
CA ILE A 50 -21.71 -7.99 -5.85
C ILE A 50 -22.67 -8.84 -6.69
N THR A 51 -23.96 -8.51 -6.64
CA THR A 51 -25.04 -9.31 -7.26
C THR A 51 -25.28 -8.99 -8.73
N ARG A 52 -24.95 -7.77 -9.16
CA ARG A 52 -25.03 -7.34 -10.57
C ARG A 52 -23.72 -7.64 -11.30
N VAL A 53 -23.79 -7.79 -12.62
CA VAL A 53 -22.58 -7.93 -13.45
C VAL A 53 -21.79 -6.62 -13.40
N LEU A 54 -20.51 -6.71 -13.05
CA LEU A 54 -19.60 -5.56 -13.05
C LEU A 54 -19.03 -5.31 -14.44
N ALA A 55 -19.11 -4.06 -14.90
CA ALA A 55 -18.36 -3.62 -16.08
C ALA A 55 -16.91 -3.28 -15.67
N PRO A 56 -15.88 -3.77 -16.39
CA PRO A 56 -14.49 -3.46 -16.05
C PRO A 56 -14.17 -1.97 -15.94
N GLU A 57 -14.68 -1.15 -16.86
CA GLU A 57 -14.43 0.29 -16.87
C GLU A 57 -15.10 1.02 -15.69
N GLU A 58 -16.24 0.51 -15.22
CA GLU A 58 -16.90 1.02 -14.02
C GLU A 58 -16.04 0.76 -12.78
N VAL A 59 -15.46 -0.44 -12.64
CA VAL A 59 -14.57 -0.79 -11.53
C VAL A 59 -13.31 0.09 -11.53
N LYS A 60 -12.70 0.30 -12.71
CA LYS A 60 -11.53 1.18 -12.85
C LYS A 60 -11.86 2.61 -12.42
N SER A 61 -12.97 3.15 -12.91
CA SER A 61 -13.42 4.51 -12.56
C SER A 61 -13.73 4.64 -11.07
N TYR A 62 -14.37 3.64 -10.48
CA TYR A 62 -14.66 3.59 -9.05
C TYR A 62 -13.39 3.76 -8.21
N PHE A 63 -12.34 2.96 -8.48
CA PHE A 63 -11.08 3.07 -7.75
C PHE A 63 -10.30 4.34 -8.02
N ALA A 64 -10.36 4.87 -9.24
CA ALA A 64 -9.79 6.18 -9.54
C ALA A 64 -10.43 7.27 -8.68
N HIS A 65 -11.76 7.28 -8.55
CA HIS A 65 -12.47 8.21 -7.67
C HIS A 65 -12.09 8.02 -6.19
N LEU A 66 -12.07 6.78 -5.67
CA LEU A 66 -11.70 6.53 -4.27
C LEU A 66 -10.27 7.03 -3.96
N GLY A 67 -9.33 6.81 -4.88
CA GLY A 67 -7.96 7.30 -4.75
C GLY A 67 -7.90 8.83 -4.68
N SER A 68 -8.56 9.52 -5.60
CA SER A 68 -8.63 10.98 -5.63
C SER A 68 -9.30 11.56 -4.38
N VAL A 69 -10.44 11.00 -3.97
CA VAL A 69 -11.21 11.40 -2.80
C VAL A 69 -10.35 11.33 -1.53
N ASN A 70 -9.66 10.21 -1.30
CA ASN A 70 -8.85 10.09 -0.09
C ASN A 70 -7.68 11.07 -0.11
N LEU A 71 -7.00 11.24 -1.25
CA LEU A 71 -5.91 12.21 -1.37
C LEU A 71 -6.39 13.63 -1.05
N GLU A 72 -7.49 14.07 -1.66
CA GLU A 72 -8.05 15.41 -1.44
C GLU A 72 -8.45 15.60 0.04
N ALA A 73 -9.16 14.63 0.60
CA ALA A 73 -9.56 14.64 2.00
C ALA A 73 -8.36 14.74 2.95
N GLN A 74 -7.33 13.90 2.76
CA GLN A 74 -6.16 13.92 3.63
C GLN A 74 -5.30 15.17 3.44
N THR A 75 -5.23 15.73 2.23
CA THR A 75 -4.57 17.02 2.00
C THR A 75 -5.28 18.14 2.75
N LYS A 76 -6.62 18.21 2.72
CA LYS A 76 -7.38 19.18 3.53
C LYS A 76 -7.14 19.01 5.03
N LYS A 77 -7.22 17.78 5.53
CA LYS A 77 -6.95 17.46 6.94
C LYS A 77 -5.53 17.87 7.34
N GLY A 78 -4.54 17.60 6.50
CA GLY A 78 -3.14 18.01 6.70
C GLY A 78 -2.92 19.53 6.71
N ASN A 79 -3.76 20.28 6.00
CA ASN A 79 -3.74 21.75 5.99
C ASN A 79 -4.56 22.39 7.13
N GLY A 80 -5.06 21.59 8.08
CA GLY A 80 -5.82 22.06 9.24
C GLY A 80 -7.34 22.10 9.07
N ASP A 81 -7.87 21.77 7.88
CA ASP A 81 -9.32 21.68 7.63
C ASP A 81 -9.83 20.25 7.84
N ALA A 82 -9.85 19.83 9.11
CA ALA A 82 -10.26 18.47 9.48
C ALA A 82 -11.72 18.18 9.10
N ALA A 83 -12.61 19.17 9.29
CA ALA A 83 -14.04 19.07 9.02
C ALA A 83 -14.31 18.99 7.51
N GLY A 84 -13.72 19.87 6.70
CA GLY A 84 -13.88 19.85 5.25
C GLY A 84 -13.29 18.60 4.62
N GLY A 85 -12.17 18.09 5.14
CA GLY A 85 -11.63 16.80 4.71
C GLY A 85 -12.56 15.62 5.07
N GLN A 86 -13.25 15.66 6.21
CA GLN A 86 -14.24 14.63 6.55
C GLN A 86 -15.49 14.71 5.67
N GLN A 87 -15.96 15.92 5.36
CA GLN A 87 -17.10 16.12 4.46
C GLN A 87 -16.88 15.51 3.07
N ILE A 88 -15.66 15.59 2.52
CA ILE A 88 -15.31 14.97 1.24
C ILE A 88 -15.49 13.45 1.30
N ILE A 89 -15.06 12.81 2.39
CA ILE A 89 -15.23 11.38 2.60
C ILE A 89 -16.72 11.02 2.72
N ASP A 90 -17.48 11.77 3.53
CA ASP A 90 -18.91 11.51 3.76
C ASP A 90 -19.73 11.66 2.47
N GLN A 91 -19.40 12.67 1.65
CA GLN A 91 -19.97 12.88 0.32
C GLN A 91 -19.64 11.73 -0.62
N ALA A 92 -18.37 11.34 -0.72
CA ALA A 92 -17.96 10.22 -1.57
C ALA A 92 -18.63 8.90 -1.14
N ARG A 93 -18.80 8.66 0.17
CA ARG A 93 -19.54 7.49 0.63
C ARG A 93 -21.00 7.52 0.16
N THR A 94 -21.65 8.68 0.25
CA THR A 94 -23.05 8.86 -0.13
C THR A 94 -23.27 8.79 -1.64
N GLU A 95 -22.39 9.42 -2.42
CA GLU A 95 -22.57 9.62 -3.86
C GLU A 95 -21.89 8.54 -4.72
N ILE A 96 -20.88 7.85 -4.19
CA ILE A 96 -20.06 6.88 -4.94
C ILE A 96 -20.15 5.49 -4.32
N VAL A 97 -19.80 5.33 -3.03
CA VAL A 97 -19.71 4.00 -2.40
C VAL A 97 -21.08 3.34 -2.27
N ILE A 98 -22.05 4.01 -1.65
CA ILE A 98 -23.40 3.45 -1.42
C ILE A 98 -24.08 3.11 -2.76
N PRO A 99 -24.08 3.98 -3.80
CA PRO A 99 -24.67 3.64 -5.08
C PRO A 99 -23.97 2.48 -5.80
N PHE A 100 -22.63 2.42 -5.73
CA PHE A 100 -21.87 1.31 -6.35
C PHE A 100 -22.24 -0.05 -5.75
N LEU A 101 -22.44 -0.08 -4.43
CA LEU A 101 -22.82 -1.26 -3.64
C LEU A 101 -24.32 -1.55 -3.62
N LYS A 102 -25.14 -0.82 -4.38
CA LYS A 102 -26.58 -1.05 -4.42
C LYS A 102 -26.89 -2.51 -4.77
N ASN A 103 -27.71 -3.15 -3.94
CA ASN A 103 -28.09 -4.56 -4.02
C ASN A 103 -26.95 -5.56 -3.80
N ALA A 104 -25.81 -5.15 -3.24
CA ALA A 104 -24.78 -6.09 -2.80
C ALA A 104 -25.31 -7.01 -1.70
N ASN A 105 -24.86 -8.27 -1.69
CA ASN A 105 -25.08 -9.18 -0.59
C ASN A 105 -24.10 -8.88 0.53
N GLU A 106 -24.58 -8.90 1.77
CA GLU A 106 -23.69 -8.82 2.93
C GLU A 106 -22.82 -10.07 3.04
N GLY A 107 -21.57 -9.89 3.48
CA GLY A 107 -20.67 -11.00 3.81
C GLY A 107 -20.06 -11.72 2.60
N GLY A 108 -19.92 -11.03 1.46
CA GLY A 108 -19.12 -11.48 0.33
C GLY A 108 -17.62 -11.42 0.63
N ASN A 109 -17.15 -12.41 1.38
CA ASN A 109 -15.76 -12.54 1.80
C ASN A 109 -14.87 -13.10 0.68
N ILE A 110 -13.61 -12.69 0.68
CA ILE A 110 -12.55 -13.28 -0.14
C ILE A 110 -11.49 -13.84 0.81
N SER A 111 -11.18 -15.14 0.70
CA SER A 111 -10.15 -15.79 1.52
C SER A 111 -9.07 -16.43 0.67
N MET A 112 -7.82 -16.18 1.03
CA MET A 112 -6.61 -16.67 0.36
C MET A 112 -5.67 -17.24 1.42
N THR A 113 -5.69 -18.56 1.66
CA THR A 113 -4.84 -19.19 2.68
C THR A 113 -3.39 -19.33 2.22
N SER A 114 -3.21 -19.90 1.03
CA SER A 114 -1.92 -20.09 0.36
C SER A 114 -2.12 -19.97 -1.16
N SER A 115 -2.73 -18.84 -1.55
CA SER A 115 -3.10 -18.55 -2.93
C SER A 115 -2.66 -17.15 -3.33
N GLN A 116 -2.80 -16.82 -4.62
CA GLN A 116 -2.43 -15.52 -5.15
C GLN A 116 -3.46 -14.93 -6.10
N VAL A 117 -3.43 -13.60 -6.20
CA VAL A 117 -4.01 -12.85 -7.32
C VAL A 117 -2.86 -12.05 -7.91
N SER A 118 -2.46 -12.35 -9.14
CA SER A 118 -1.23 -11.77 -9.68
C SER A 118 -1.32 -11.40 -11.15
N THR A 119 -0.54 -10.40 -11.54
CA THR A 119 -0.35 -9.99 -12.93
C THR A 119 1.14 -9.85 -13.24
N THR A 120 1.58 -10.51 -14.30
CA THR A 120 2.96 -10.44 -14.80
C THR A 120 3.06 -9.51 -16.01
N GLY A 121 1.97 -9.31 -16.74
CA GLY A 121 1.95 -8.51 -17.97
C GLY A 121 1.83 -7.00 -17.78
N GLY A 122 1.73 -6.50 -16.55
CA GLY A 122 1.63 -5.05 -16.28
C GLY A 122 0.21 -4.46 -16.23
N GLY A 123 -0.84 -5.29 -16.26
CA GLY A 123 -2.21 -4.82 -16.05
C GLY A 123 -2.56 -4.69 -14.56
N ASP A 124 -3.53 -3.84 -14.21
CA ASP A 124 -3.93 -3.62 -12.81
C ASP A 124 -4.68 -4.82 -12.18
N ILE A 125 -4.65 -4.91 -10.85
CA ILE A 125 -5.48 -5.82 -10.07
C ILE A 125 -6.52 -5.03 -9.29
N PHE A 126 -7.79 -5.44 -9.40
CA PHE A 126 -8.90 -4.91 -8.63
C PHE A 126 -9.52 -6.01 -7.78
N VAL A 127 -9.66 -5.78 -6.48
CA VAL A 127 -10.29 -6.69 -5.53
C VAL A 127 -11.43 -5.97 -4.82
N LEU A 128 -12.62 -6.54 -4.89
CA LEU A 128 -13.85 -6.00 -4.31
C LEU A 128 -14.48 -7.06 -3.39
N ALA A 129 -14.62 -6.75 -2.10
CA ALA A 129 -15.32 -7.62 -1.16
C ALA A 129 -16.37 -6.82 -0.38
N THR A 130 -17.58 -7.34 -0.30
CA THR A 130 -18.65 -6.75 0.54
C THR A 130 -18.59 -7.23 1.99
N GLY A 131 -17.62 -8.10 2.30
CA GLY A 131 -17.27 -8.51 3.65
C GLY A 131 -15.79 -8.30 3.92
N VAL A 132 -15.14 -9.36 4.43
CA VAL A 132 -13.71 -9.36 4.81
C VAL A 132 -12.83 -9.87 3.67
N LEU A 133 -11.61 -9.33 3.56
CA LEU A 133 -10.55 -9.85 2.70
C LEU A 133 -9.40 -10.40 3.55
N ASP A 134 -9.19 -11.71 3.47
CA ASP A 134 -8.01 -12.38 4.05
C ASP A 134 -7.04 -12.76 2.93
N VAL A 135 -5.91 -12.06 2.82
CA VAL A 135 -4.93 -12.22 1.72
C VAL A 135 -3.96 -13.38 1.96
N GLY A 136 -3.81 -13.75 3.22
CA GLY A 136 -2.94 -14.83 3.68
C GLY A 136 -3.48 -15.47 4.93
N LYS A 137 -2.79 -16.50 5.42
CA LYS A 137 -2.99 -17.05 6.76
C LYS A 137 -1.75 -16.77 7.61
N THR A 138 -1.96 -16.55 8.91
CA THR A 138 -0.87 -16.69 9.91
C THR A 138 -0.61 -18.18 10.08
N ALA A 139 0.55 -18.70 9.70
CA ALA A 139 0.86 -20.12 9.89
C ALA A 139 2.19 -20.32 10.63
N LEU A 140 2.16 -21.10 11.72
CA LEU A 140 3.35 -21.56 12.45
C LEU A 140 4.32 -22.39 11.60
N ASN A 141 3.89 -22.82 10.41
CA ASN A 141 4.68 -23.63 9.49
C ASN A 141 4.96 -22.80 8.24
N SER A 142 6.18 -22.25 8.16
CA SER A 142 6.71 -21.50 7.03
C SER A 142 6.49 -22.26 5.73
N TYR A 143 5.52 -21.82 4.92
CA TYR A 143 5.34 -22.31 3.55
C TYR A 143 6.46 -21.75 2.67
N VAL A 144 7.65 -22.34 2.76
CA VAL A 144 8.79 -22.02 1.90
C VAL A 144 8.42 -22.40 0.46
N GLY A 145 8.40 -21.42 -0.44
CA GLY A 145 8.35 -21.64 -1.89
C GLY A 145 6.98 -21.53 -2.57
N LYS A 146 5.90 -21.14 -1.87
CA LYS A 146 4.63 -20.79 -2.53
C LYS A 146 4.47 -19.28 -2.63
N ASN A 147 4.13 -18.81 -3.83
CA ASN A 147 3.72 -17.43 -4.02
C ASN A 147 2.34 -17.25 -3.39
N THR A 148 2.24 -16.31 -2.45
CA THR A 148 0.98 -15.95 -1.81
C THR A 148 0.75 -14.46 -1.92
N GLY A 149 -0.51 -14.07 -1.88
CA GLY A 149 -0.95 -12.69 -1.78
C GLY A 149 -1.32 -12.05 -3.11
N ILE A 150 -1.39 -10.73 -3.10
CA ILE A 150 -1.84 -9.95 -4.25
C ILE A 150 -0.66 -9.15 -4.77
N PHE A 151 -0.23 -9.37 -6.02
CA PHE A 151 0.94 -8.65 -6.52
C PHE A 151 1.03 -8.44 -8.03
N THR A 152 1.72 -7.38 -8.43
CA THR A 152 2.09 -7.10 -9.82
C THR A 152 3.60 -7.17 -10.03
N SER A 153 4.05 -7.91 -11.05
CA SER A 153 5.50 -8.12 -11.29
C SER A 153 6.11 -7.08 -12.21
N THR A 154 5.39 -6.61 -13.22
CA THR A 154 5.92 -5.76 -14.30
C THR A 154 5.09 -4.48 -14.44
N GLY A 155 4.85 -3.82 -13.30
CA GLY A 155 3.97 -2.65 -13.23
C GLY A 155 2.49 -3.03 -13.14
N GLY A 156 1.62 -2.02 -13.20
CA GLY A 156 0.20 -2.15 -12.87
C GLY A 156 -0.06 -1.97 -11.37
N GLY A 157 -1.14 -1.26 -11.05
CA GLY A 157 -1.56 -0.97 -9.68
C GLY A 157 -2.31 -2.13 -9.02
N VAL A 158 -2.45 -2.04 -7.71
CA VAL A 158 -3.32 -2.92 -6.92
C VAL A 158 -4.36 -2.08 -6.21
N HIS A 159 -5.62 -2.42 -6.42
CA HIS A 159 -6.77 -1.67 -5.94
C HIS A 159 -7.67 -2.60 -5.14
N ILE A 160 -7.90 -2.29 -3.87
CA ILE A 160 -8.67 -3.14 -2.95
C ILE A 160 -9.76 -2.31 -2.30
N PHE A 161 -10.99 -2.79 -2.38
CA PHE A 161 -12.12 -2.23 -1.65
C PHE A 161 -12.77 -3.33 -0.84
N THR A 162 -13.00 -3.06 0.44
CA THR A 162 -13.80 -3.91 1.31
C THR A 162 -14.82 -3.09 2.08
N ILE A 163 -15.95 -3.70 2.46
CA ILE A 163 -16.78 -3.13 3.52
C ILE A 163 -16.14 -3.43 4.88
N GLY A 164 -15.73 -4.69 5.10
CA GLY A 164 -15.13 -5.15 6.34
C GLY A 164 -13.61 -5.09 6.35
N ASP A 165 -13.02 -5.89 7.23
CA ASP A 165 -11.59 -5.89 7.50
C ASP A 165 -10.74 -6.37 6.31
N ILE A 166 -9.49 -5.91 6.26
CA ILE A 166 -8.45 -6.40 5.35
C ILE A 166 -7.29 -6.93 6.18
N ASN A 167 -7.03 -8.23 6.06
CA ASN A 167 -5.97 -8.93 6.79
C ASN A 167 -4.92 -9.46 5.83
N VAL A 168 -3.75 -8.84 5.82
CA VAL A 168 -2.62 -9.29 4.98
C VAL A 168 -1.93 -10.53 5.57
N ASN A 169 -1.92 -10.66 6.90
CA ASN A 169 -1.27 -11.76 7.63
C ASN A 169 0.22 -11.91 7.23
N GLU A 170 0.75 -13.12 7.07
CA GLU A 170 2.13 -13.35 6.62
C GLU A 170 2.30 -13.27 5.09
N SER A 171 1.27 -12.80 4.39
CA SER A 171 1.27 -12.61 2.95
C SER A 171 1.61 -11.17 2.56
N ARG A 172 1.16 -10.74 1.37
CA ARG A 172 1.57 -9.47 0.78
C ARG A 172 0.53 -8.85 -0.13
N VAL A 173 0.59 -7.53 -0.22
CA VAL A 173 -0.06 -6.71 -1.25
C VAL A 173 1.03 -5.82 -1.85
N MET A 174 1.54 -6.14 -3.03
CA MET A 174 2.76 -5.50 -3.55
C MET A 174 2.77 -5.20 -5.05
N THR A 175 3.50 -4.17 -5.44
CA THR A 175 3.86 -3.92 -6.84
C THR A 175 5.39 -3.90 -6.95
N PHE A 176 5.97 -4.56 -7.96
CA PHE A 176 7.44 -4.78 -8.03
C PHE A 176 8.18 -3.90 -9.03
N LYS A 177 7.48 -3.24 -9.95
CA LYS A 177 8.06 -2.36 -10.97
C LYS A 177 7.21 -1.09 -11.10
N GLY A 178 7.06 -0.38 -9.98
CA GLY A 178 6.11 0.72 -9.86
C GLY A 178 4.65 0.24 -9.86
N GLY A 179 3.71 1.18 -9.96
CA GLY A 179 2.28 0.92 -9.85
C GLY A 179 1.74 1.22 -8.45
N ASN A 180 0.65 1.99 -8.39
CA ASN A 180 0.10 2.49 -7.15
C ASN A 180 -0.71 1.41 -6.43
N ILE A 181 -0.73 1.48 -5.10
CA ILE A 181 -1.62 0.68 -4.28
C ILE A 181 -2.70 1.59 -3.72
N THR A 182 -3.97 1.30 -4.01
CA THR A 182 -5.13 1.98 -3.44
C THR A 182 -5.96 1.00 -2.62
N ILE A 183 -6.18 1.29 -1.34
CA ILE A 183 -6.96 0.43 -0.46
C ILE A 183 -8.03 1.26 0.24
N TRP A 184 -9.26 0.77 0.25
CA TRP A 184 -10.38 1.40 0.93
C TRP A 184 -11.17 0.34 1.70
N ALA A 185 -11.13 0.41 3.04
CA ALA A 185 -12.04 -0.33 3.90
C ALA A 185 -13.14 0.62 4.37
N ASP A 186 -14.39 0.39 3.94
CA ASP A 186 -15.49 1.31 4.18
C ASP A 186 -15.98 1.32 5.64
N ASP A 187 -15.90 0.18 6.31
CA ASP A 187 -16.22 0.02 7.74
C ASP A 187 -15.35 -1.08 8.39
N GLY A 188 -14.08 -1.18 7.99
CA GLY A 188 -13.18 -2.25 8.45
C GLY A 188 -11.81 -1.76 8.88
N ASN A 189 -11.14 -2.53 9.71
CA ASN A 189 -9.73 -2.34 10.05
C ASN A 189 -8.83 -2.84 8.91
N ILE A 190 -7.61 -2.34 8.85
CA ILE A 190 -6.60 -2.81 7.89
C ILE A 190 -5.35 -3.21 8.66
N ASN A 191 -4.91 -4.47 8.46
CA ASN A 191 -3.67 -4.98 9.02
C ASN A 191 -2.70 -5.34 7.87
N ALA A 192 -1.58 -4.61 7.80
CA ALA A 192 -0.56 -4.82 6.76
C ALA A 192 0.25 -6.11 6.96
N GLY A 193 0.07 -6.80 8.07
CA GLY A 193 0.57 -8.15 8.27
C GLY A 193 1.82 -8.25 9.15
N ARG A 194 2.32 -9.48 9.23
CA ARG A 194 3.53 -9.85 9.98
C ARG A 194 4.50 -10.56 9.04
N GLY A 195 5.79 -10.57 9.36
CA GLY A 195 6.80 -11.23 8.53
C GLY A 195 7.90 -10.31 8.04
N SER A 196 8.88 -10.90 7.36
CA SER A 196 10.16 -10.24 7.10
C SER A 196 10.03 -9.04 6.16
N LYS A 197 10.80 -8.00 6.47
CA LYS A 197 11.05 -6.87 5.55
C LYS A 197 12.10 -7.20 4.50
N ALA A 198 12.05 -8.41 3.95
CA ALA A 198 13.05 -8.91 3.03
C ALA A 198 13.25 -7.97 1.84
N VAL A 199 14.53 -7.74 1.51
CA VAL A 199 14.95 -6.96 0.34
C VAL A 199 14.58 -7.73 -0.91
N ILE A 200 13.90 -7.05 -1.82
CA ILE A 200 13.46 -7.61 -3.10
C ILE A 200 14.71 -7.84 -3.95
N ASN A 201 15.06 -9.09 -4.20
CA ASN A 201 16.07 -9.43 -5.22
C ASN A 201 15.42 -10.30 -6.29
N MET A 202 14.92 -9.67 -7.35
CA MET A 202 14.31 -10.40 -8.46
C MET A 202 15.41 -10.99 -9.32
N GLY A 203 15.53 -12.32 -9.34
CA GLY A 203 16.40 -12.99 -10.28
C GLY A 203 15.92 -12.75 -11.71
N THR A 204 16.84 -12.62 -12.66
CA THR A 204 16.53 -12.49 -14.09
C THR A 204 15.60 -13.64 -14.54
N PRO A 205 14.48 -13.35 -15.23
CA PRO A 205 13.60 -14.39 -15.78
C PRO A 205 14.40 -15.32 -16.69
N SER A 206 14.32 -16.64 -16.47
CA SER A 206 15.03 -17.61 -17.29
C SER A 206 14.06 -18.41 -18.15
N TYR A 207 14.40 -18.66 -19.41
CA TYR A 207 13.60 -19.50 -20.29
C TYR A 207 14.01 -20.96 -20.10
N SER A 208 13.03 -21.80 -19.76
CA SER A 208 13.19 -23.26 -19.74
C SER A 208 12.58 -23.81 -21.02
N CYS A 209 13.42 -24.10 -22.00
CA CYS A 209 13.00 -24.75 -23.23
C CYS A 209 13.09 -26.26 -23.11
N ASP A 210 11.97 -26.93 -23.37
CA ASP A 210 11.90 -28.37 -23.50
C ASP A 210 12.63 -28.79 -24.80
N LYS A 211 13.66 -29.62 -24.67
CA LYS A 211 14.54 -30.01 -25.79
C LYS A 211 13.89 -31.00 -26.75
N GLU A 212 12.79 -31.65 -26.37
CA GLU A 212 12.10 -32.65 -27.21
C GLU A 212 10.93 -32.04 -27.99
N THR A 213 10.24 -31.06 -27.41
CA THR A 213 9.06 -30.43 -28.01
C THR A 213 9.35 -29.05 -28.63
N GLY A 214 10.49 -28.43 -28.31
CA GLY A 214 10.86 -27.09 -28.77
C GLY A 214 10.04 -25.96 -28.12
N VAL A 215 9.17 -26.28 -27.16
CA VAL A 215 8.35 -25.30 -26.45
C VAL A 215 9.19 -24.66 -25.34
N CYS A 216 9.37 -23.33 -25.45
CA CYS A 216 10.01 -22.53 -24.42
C CYS A 216 8.98 -22.04 -23.40
N SER A 217 9.15 -22.46 -22.15
CA SER A 217 8.35 -21.99 -21.01
C SER A 217 9.17 -20.99 -20.18
N LEU A 218 8.60 -19.83 -19.89
CA LEU A 218 9.28 -18.82 -19.08
C LEU A 218 9.24 -19.23 -17.60
N LYS A 219 10.41 -19.39 -16.98
CA LYS A 219 10.57 -19.57 -15.54
C LYS A 219 10.87 -18.22 -14.90
N ILE A 220 9.83 -17.60 -14.35
CA ILE A 220 9.96 -16.38 -13.57
C ILE A 220 10.42 -16.76 -12.16
N ASN A 221 11.69 -16.48 -11.83
CA ASN A 221 12.19 -16.60 -10.47
C ASN A 221 11.74 -15.38 -9.66
N ILE A 222 10.60 -15.51 -9.00
CA ILE A 222 10.10 -14.49 -8.09
C ILE A 222 10.99 -14.47 -6.83
N PRO A 223 11.44 -13.30 -6.32
CA PRO A 223 12.31 -13.21 -5.15
C PRO A 223 11.76 -13.96 -3.94
N THR A 224 12.60 -14.18 -2.94
CA THR A 224 12.16 -14.45 -1.56
C THR A 224 11.47 -13.19 -1.04
N LEU A 225 10.17 -13.11 -1.29
CA LEU A 225 9.39 -11.90 -1.12
C LEU A 225 8.99 -11.68 0.34
N GLY A 226 9.15 -10.45 0.83
CA GLY A 226 8.68 -10.05 2.15
C GLY A 226 7.16 -10.02 2.26
N SER A 227 6.69 -9.77 3.48
CA SER A 227 5.27 -9.52 3.79
C SER A 227 5.00 -8.01 3.77
N GLY A 228 3.73 -7.58 3.74
CA GLY A 228 3.39 -6.16 3.87
C GLY A 228 2.58 -5.59 2.72
N ILE A 229 2.24 -4.30 2.85
CA ILE A 229 1.60 -3.49 1.80
C ILE A 229 2.66 -2.57 1.21
N ARG A 230 3.19 -2.88 0.02
CA ARG A 230 4.36 -2.17 -0.49
C ARG A 230 4.32 -1.91 -1.99
N ALA A 231 4.36 -0.64 -2.37
CA ALA A 231 4.54 -0.22 -3.75
C ALA A 231 6.05 -0.01 -4.01
N LEU A 232 6.66 -0.94 -4.72
CA LEU A 232 8.11 -1.03 -4.84
C LEU A 232 8.54 -0.88 -6.30
N THR A 233 9.82 -0.59 -6.49
CA THR A 233 10.48 -0.70 -7.79
C THR A 233 11.86 -1.31 -7.59
N ASN A 234 12.25 -2.17 -8.52
CA ASN A 234 13.61 -2.69 -8.65
C ASN A 234 14.36 -2.08 -9.85
N ASP A 235 13.69 -1.24 -10.64
CA ASP A 235 14.25 -0.63 -11.85
C ASP A 235 14.50 0.86 -11.58
N PRO A 236 15.76 1.33 -11.65
CA PRO A 236 16.09 2.74 -11.44
C PRO A 236 15.35 3.72 -12.37
N ASN A 237 14.88 3.23 -13.52
CA ASN A 237 14.16 4.05 -14.51
C ASN A 237 12.67 4.21 -14.18
N PHE A 238 12.12 3.37 -13.31
CA PHE A 238 10.71 3.42 -12.92
C PHE A 238 10.61 3.74 -11.43
N PRO A 239 10.03 4.88 -11.03
CA PRO A 239 9.87 5.19 -9.61
C PRO A 239 8.93 4.19 -8.94
N ALA A 240 9.10 4.02 -7.62
CA ALA A 240 8.15 3.27 -6.81
C ALA A 240 6.76 3.93 -6.91
N GLY A 241 5.70 3.11 -6.80
CA GLY A 241 4.33 3.62 -6.79
C GLY A 241 3.96 4.26 -5.46
N ASP A 242 2.86 4.99 -5.45
CA ASP A 242 2.29 5.57 -4.25
C ASP A 242 1.39 4.55 -3.53
N VAL A 243 1.28 4.68 -2.20
CA VAL A 243 0.37 3.90 -1.37
C VAL A 243 -0.69 4.83 -0.79
N ASN A 244 -1.95 4.56 -1.11
CA ASN A 244 -3.10 5.35 -0.71
C ASN A 244 -4.11 4.45 0.02
N ILE A 245 -4.28 4.65 1.33
CA ILE A 245 -5.09 3.77 2.18
C ILE A 245 -6.12 4.60 2.95
N TYR A 246 -7.37 4.15 2.93
CA TYR A 246 -8.46 4.70 3.72
C TYR A 246 -9.14 3.62 4.57
N THR A 247 -9.41 3.95 5.83
CA THR A 247 -10.29 3.22 6.75
C THR A 247 -10.87 4.21 7.78
N PRO A 248 -12.15 4.14 8.15
CA PRO A 248 -12.66 4.95 9.26
C PRO A 248 -12.23 4.41 10.64
N LYS A 249 -11.57 3.23 10.69
CA LYS A 249 -11.17 2.54 11.92
C LYS A 249 -9.65 2.56 12.06
N THR A 250 -9.06 1.42 12.45
CA THR A 250 -7.64 1.28 12.73
C THR A 250 -6.89 0.78 11.50
N LEU A 251 -5.78 1.44 11.20
CA LEU A 251 -4.76 0.98 10.27
C LEU A 251 -3.52 0.54 11.05
N ASP A 252 -3.21 -0.75 11.01
CA ASP A 252 -2.03 -1.32 11.63
C ASP A 252 -0.98 -1.66 10.56
N ALA A 253 0.17 -0.97 10.60
CA ALA A 253 1.29 -1.30 9.72
C ALA A 253 1.94 -2.66 10.05
N GLY A 254 1.64 -3.24 11.21
CA GLY A 254 2.19 -4.51 11.67
C GLY A 254 3.72 -4.52 11.68
N GLU A 255 4.33 -5.70 11.75
CA GLU A 255 5.79 -5.86 11.60
C GLU A 255 6.23 -5.76 10.14
N ALA A 256 5.35 -6.19 9.24
CA ALA A 256 5.60 -6.21 7.81
C ALA A 256 5.72 -4.81 7.22
N GLY A 257 4.96 -3.84 7.73
CA GLY A 257 5.08 -2.45 7.35
C GLY A 257 4.37 -2.07 6.06
N ILE A 258 4.33 -0.75 5.85
CA ILE A 258 3.73 -0.09 4.70
C ILE A 258 4.80 0.76 4.03
N SER A 259 5.03 0.61 2.73
CA SER A 259 6.04 1.42 2.03
C SER A 259 5.65 1.79 0.62
N GLY A 260 5.95 3.01 0.21
CA GLY A 260 5.75 3.46 -1.17
C GLY A 260 6.60 4.69 -1.48
N ASN A 261 6.38 5.28 -2.65
CA ASN A 261 7.00 6.55 -2.97
C ASN A 261 6.39 7.67 -2.11
N LYS A 262 5.10 7.96 -2.29
CA LYS A 262 4.29 8.75 -1.38
C LYS A 262 3.34 7.83 -0.61
N VAL A 263 3.15 8.09 0.70
CA VAL A 263 2.21 7.35 1.54
C VAL A 263 1.09 8.28 2.03
N ILE A 264 -0.15 7.99 1.65
CA ILE A 264 -1.36 8.75 1.98
C ILE A 264 -2.27 7.88 2.83
N LEU A 265 -2.48 8.26 4.09
CA LEU A 265 -3.27 7.48 5.05
C LEU A 265 -4.46 8.30 5.55
N GLY A 266 -5.66 7.77 5.36
CA GLY A 266 -6.88 8.25 6.01
C GLY A 266 -7.36 7.21 7.00
N ALA A 267 -6.95 7.33 8.27
CA ALA A 267 -7.35 6.42 9.34
C ALA A 267 -7.67 7.18 10.62
N SER A 268 -8.62 6.69 11.42
CA SER A 268 -8.89 7.26 12.75
C SER A 268 -7.75 6.98 13.72
N GLN A 269 -7.10 5.84 13.58
CA GLN A 269 -5.92 5.46 14.35
C GLN A 269 -4.93 4.72 13.47
N VAL A 270 -3.64 5.09 13.55
CA VAL A 270 -2.55 4.36 12.90
C VAL A 270 -1.65 3.74 13.96
N LEU A 271 -1.45 2.43 13.89
CA LEU A 271 -0.57 1.66 14.77
C LEU A 271 0.72 1.28 14.05
N ASN A 272 1.77 1.01 14.84
CA ASN A 272 3.08 0.58 14.34
C ASN A 272 3.69 1.54 13.30
N VAL A 273 3.53 2.85 13.51
CA VAL A 273 3.97 3.91 12.58
C VAL A 273 5.46 3.82 12.23
N ALA A 274 6.31 3.31 13.12
CA ALA A 274 7.74 3.07 12.85
C ALA A 274 8.00 2.07 11.70
N ASN A 275 7.00 1.28 11.31
CA ASN A 275 7.05 0.36 10.18
C ASN A 275 6.51 0.96 8.88
N ILE A 276 6.23 2.27 8.85
CA ILE A 276 5.78 3.00 7.67
C ILE A 276 6.97 3.77 7.08
N SER A 277 7.25 3.61 5.80
CA SER A 277 8.33 4.31 5.10
C SER A 277 7.89 4.89 3.77
N PHE A 278 8.52 5.99 3.37
CA PHE A 278 8.21 6.71 2.12
C PHE A 278 9.45 7.43 1.60
N SER A 279 9.54 7.64 0.29
CA SER A 279 10.69 8.30 -0.36
C SER A 279 10.44 9.76 -0.77
N SER A 280 9.22 10.13 -1.17
CA SER A 280 8.87 11.50 -1.59
C SER A 280 8.00 12.27 -0.61
N GLY A 281 7.45 11.59 0.41
CA GLY A 281 6.71 12.23 1.49
C GLY A 281 5.48 11.43 1.94
N SER A 282 4.74 11.99 2.88
CA SER A 282 3.50 11.40 3.37
C SER A 282 2.43 12.42 3.71
N VAL A 283 1.18 11.95 3.74
CA VAL A 283 0.00 12.70 4.18
C VAL A 283 -0.80 11.79 5.12
N GLY A 284 -1.14 12.28 6.32
CA GLY A 284 -1.93 11.52 7.29
C GLY A 284 -1.16 10.44 8.07
N VAL A 285 0.15 10.31 7.86
CA VAL A 285 1.02 9.52 8.76
C VAL A 285 1.25 10.31 10.05
N PRO A 286 0.93 9.79 11.24
CA PRO A 286 1.18 10.50 12.48
C PRO A 286 2.68 10.75 12.68
N VAL A 287 3.06 11.99 12.95
CA VAL A 287 4.44 12.31 13.31
C VAL A 287 4.66 11.85 14.74
N GLN A 288 5.59 10.92 14.97
CA GLN A 288 6.03 10.60 16.32
C GLN A 288 6.78 11.83 16.86
N THR A 289 6.11 12.66 17.65
CA THR A 289 6.78 13.68 18.45
C THR A 289 7.59 12.95 19.51
N GLN A 290 8.88 12.76 19.28
CA GLN A 290 9.77 12.43 20.38
C GLN A 290 9.67 13.59 21.37
N SER A 291 9.09 13.34 22.54
CA SER A 291 9.14 14.29 23.64
C SER A 291 10.62 14.46 23.98
N VAL A 292 11.23 15.55 23.51
CA VAL A 292 12.55 15.95 24.00
C VAL A 292 12.34 16.25 25.48
N ASN A 293 12.83 15.36 26.33
CA ASN A 293 12.67 15.49 27.77
C ASN A 293 13.58 16.63 28.24
N LEU A 294 13.07 17.87 28.23
CA LEU A 294 13.79 19.07 28.67
C LEU A 294 14.20 19.00 30.15
N GLY A 295 13.69 18.02 30.91
CA GLY A 295 14.11 17.72 32.28
C GLY A 295 15.53 17.15 32.42
N ALA A 296 16.19 16.74 31.32
CA ALA A 296 17.58 16.29 31.35
C ALA A 296 18.62 17.43 31.20
N LEU A 297 18.19 18.68 30.94
CA LEU A 297 19.09 19.83 30.79
C LEU A 297 19.25 20.67 32.08
N SER A 298 18.51 20.40 33.15
CA SER A 298 18.60 21.16 34.41
C SER A 298 19.62 20.59 35.42
N GLY A 299 20.52 19.70 34.98
CA GLY A 299 21.40 18.94 35.88
C GLY A 299 22.91 19.10 35.68
N SER A 300 23.37 20.02 34.83
CA SER A 300 24.82 20.25 34.63
C SER A 300 25.20 21.72 34.85
N SER A 301 25.19 22.14 36.11
CA SER A 301 25.87 23.34 36.58
C SER A 301 27.32 23.00 36.94
N SER A 302 28.19 22.89 35.93
CA SER A 302 29.63 23.12 36.11
C SER A 302 30.32 23.44 34.78
N LEU A 303 30.00 24.58 34.20
CA LEU A 303 30.97 25.29 33.37
C LEU A 303 31.61 26.35 34.25
N THR A 304 32.75 25.98 34.81
CA THR A 304 33.73 26.87 35.42
C THR A 304 34.07 27.99 34.42
N PRO A 305 33.88 29.27 34.76
CA PRO A 305 34.32 30.36 33.90
C PRO A 305 35.84 30.45 33.95
N LYS A 306 36.51 30.17 32.82
CA LYS A 306 37.92 30.49 32.65
C LYS A 306 38.04 32.00 32.41
N THR A 307 38.35 32.71 33.49
CA THR A 307 38.93 34.06 33.47
C THR A 307 40.23 34.05 32.68
N THR A 308 40.28 34.77 31.56
CA THR A 308 41.49 35.50 31.16
C THR A 308 41.35 36.92 31.68
N VAL A 309 42.19 37.25 32.63
CA VAL A 309 42.40 38.61 33.13
C VAL A 309 43.23 39.35 32.08
N SER A 310 42.75 40.51 31.64
CA SER A 310 43.62 41.63 31.28
C SER A 310 43.07 42.83 32.03
N GLU A 311 43.83 43.24 33.04
CA GLU A 311 43.70 44.53 33.73
C GLU A 311 43.90 45.67 32.71
N ASP A 312 43.11 46.74 32.79
CA ASP A 312 43.63 48.06 33.18
C ASP A 312 42.52 49.06 33.58
N VAL A 313 42.52 49.38 34.88
CA VAL A 313 42.25 50.63 35.60
C VAL A 313 41.35 51.76 35.00
N GLY A 314 40.39 52.22 35.82
CA GLY A 314 40.08 53.65 35.96
C GLY A 314 38.61 54.09 35.85
N SER A 315 37.89 54.20 36.97
CA SER A 315 36.63 54.97 37.13
C SER A 315 36.91 56.49 37.31
N PRO A 316 35.92 57.42 37.45
CA PRO A 316 34.53 57.52 36.99
C PRO A 316 34.15 58.94 36.42
N VAL A 317 32.84 59.19 36.17
CA VAL A 317 32.11 60.50 36.33
C VAL A 317 31.80 61.40 35.10
N ALA A 318 30.49 61.62 34.93
CA ALA A 318 29.71 62.82 34.54
C ALA A 318 29.61 63.39 33.10
N ARG A 319 28.32 63.61 32.77
CA ARG A 319 27.70 64.81 32.13
C ARG A 319 28.15 65.22 30.72
N GLY A 320 27.21 65.06 29.78
CA GLY A 320 26.57 66.21 29.13
C GLY A 320 26.94 66.52 27.67
N ARG A 321 25.87 66.66 26.87
CA ARG A 321 25.63 67.70 25.85
C ARG A 321 26.07 67.47 24.38
N SER A 322 25.03 67.29 23.54
CA SER A 322 24.71 67.94 22.25
C SER A 322 25.75 68.08 21.11
N VAL A 323 25.36 67.53 19.97
CA VAL A 323 25.35 68.10 18.59
C VAL A 323 26.28 69.29 18.32
N ALA A 324 27.37 69.02 17.57
CA ALA A 324 27.71 69.55 16.24
C ALA A 324 29.09 69.01 15.85
#